data_AF-A0A858RK87-F1
#
_entry.id   AF-A0A858RK87-F1
#
_cell.length_a   1.000
_cell.length_b   1.000
_cell.length_c   1.000
_cell.angle_alpha   90.00
_cell.angle_beta   90.00
_cell.angle_gamma   90.00
#
_symmetry.space_group_name_H-M   'P 1'
#
loop_
_entity.id
_entity.type
_entity.pdbx_description
1 polymer ?
#
loop_
_entity_poly.entity_id
_entity_poly.type
_entity_poly.pdbx_seq_one_letter_code
_entity_poly.pdbx_strand_id
1 'polypeptide(L)'
;MKRLFLTLLAALIPAFAFADEASATMKQEAEKCAKALLVPDYDAFIVFSHKRIVDGMGGKEKMTATLKQGMEQMKAQGVAIEKVTVGEPGKVEKIDGWMVGLIPQTLLMKVPGGTLEQESHLLGISEDEGKKWVFVDAAGIPKAQLEQIFPEIAGKIEVPARKKPVMKKDEGS
;
A
#
# COMPACT_ATOMS: atom_id res chain seq x y z
N MET A 1 -16.27 -37.18 -50.71
CA MET A 1 -15.55 -37.66 -49.50
C MET A 1 -14.23 -36.91 -49.46
N LYS A 2 -13.78 -36.18 -48.44
CA LYS A 2 -14.07 -36.12 -47.01
C LYS A 2 -13.68 -34.69 -46.57
N ARG A 3 -14.59 -33.97 -45.91
CA ARG A 3 -14.34 -32.62 -45.37
C ARG A 3 -13.30 -32.76 -44.25
N LEU A 4 -12.10 -32.22 -44.41
CA LEU A 4 -11.14 -32.10 -43.32
C LEU A 4 -11.30 -30.71 -42.70
N PHE A 5 -12.15 -30.66 -41.68
CA PHE A 5 -12.15 -29.63 -40.64
C PHE A 5 -10.78 -29.66 -39.96
N LEU A 6 -10.05 -28.56 -39.94
CA LEU A 6 -9.05 -28.31 -38.90
C LEU A 6 -9.28 -26.91 -38.35
N THR A 7 -10.16 -26.85 -37.35
CA THR A 7 -10.44 -25.68 -36.53
C THR A 7 -9.14 -25.30 -35.80
N LEU A 8 -8.55 -24.18 -36.21
CA LEU A 8 -7.47 -23.53 -35.46
C LEU A 8 -8.10 -22.87 -34.23
N LEU A 9 -8.27 -23.64 -33.15
CA LEU A 9 -8.79 -23.12 -31.88
C LEU A 9 -7.70 -22.26 -31.23
N ALA A 10 -7.91 -20.95 -31.26
CA ALA A 10 -7.04 -19.95 -30.64
C ALA A 10 -6.94 -20.20 -29.13
N ALA A 11 -5.78 -20.69 -28.67
CA ALA A 11 -5.40 -20.63 -27.27
C ALA A 11 -4.94 -19.20 -26.95
N LEU A 12 -5.91 -18.29 -26.79
CA LEU A 12 -5.66 -16.95 -26.26
C LEU A 12 -5.58 -17.08 -24.73
N ILE A 13 -4.36 -17.07 -24.21
CA ILE A 13 -4.01 -17.30 -22.81
C ILE A 13 -4.67 -16.22 -21.91
N PRO A 14 -5.23 -16.56 -20.74
CA PRO A 14 -5.99 -15.67 -19.85
C PRO A 14 -5.10 -14.71 -19.05
N ALA A 15 -4.30 -13.88 -19.72
CA ALA A 15 -3.48 -12.87 -19.05
C ALA A 15 -4.33 -11.82 -18.27
N PHE A 16 -5.58 -11.60 -18.70
CA PHE A 16 -6.49 -10.68 -18.02
C PHE A 16 -6.99 -11.20 -16.67
N ALA A 17 -7.32 -12.50 -16.56
CA ALA A 17 -7.86 -13.06 -15.32
C ALA A 17 -6.86 -13.01 -14.15
N PHE A 18 -5.57 -13.23 -14.44
CA PHE A 18 -4.51 -13.17 -13.42
C PHE A 18 -4.25 -11.75 -12.90
N ALA A 19 -4.31 -10.74 -13.77
CA ALA A 19 -4.12 -9.35 -13.36
C ALA A 19 -5.27 -8.84 -12.48
N ASP A 20 -6.50 -9.25 -12.80
CA ASP A 20 -7.69 -8.93 -12.00
C ASP A 20 -7.64 -9.61 -10.62
N GLU A 21 -7.23 -10.88 -10.55
CA GLU A 21 -7.09 -11.61 -9.29
C GLU A 21 -5.98 -11.02 -8.40
N ALA A 22 -4.80 -10.74 -8.97
CA ALA A 22 -3.69 -10.14 -8.25
C ALA A 22 -4.07 -8.77 -7.65
N SER A 23 -4.78 -7.94 -8.43
CA SER A 23 -5.27 -6.65 -7.96
C SER A 23 -6.30 -6.81 -6.83
N ALA A 24 -7.22 -7.76 -6.94
CA ALA A 24 -8.21 -8.03 -5.91
C ALA A 24 -7.56 -8.49 -4.59
N THR A 25 -6.60 -9.43 -4.63
CA THR A 25 -5.87 -9.88 -3.45
C THR A 25 -5.06 -8.74 -2.85
N MET A 26 -4.38 -7.94 -3.68
CA MET A 26 -3.64 -6.76 -3.24
C MET A 26 -4.54 -5.78 -2.48
N LYS A 27 -5.73 -5.48 -3.00
CA LYS A 27 -6.71 -4.62 -2.32
C LYS A 27 -7.14 -5.19 -0.98
N GLN A 28 -7.48 -6.49 -0.94
CA GLN A 28 -7.91 -7.15 0.28
C GLN A 28 -6.83 -7.09 1.37
N GLU A 29 -5.57 -7.27 1.03
CA GLU A 29 -4.47 -7.16 1.99
C GLU A 29 -4.16 -5.72 2.38
N ALA A 30 -4.33 -4.76 1.47
CA ALA A 30 -4.23 -3.34 1.80
C ALA A 30 -5.32 -2.92 2.80
N GLU A 31 -6.54 -3.43 2.67
CA GLU A 31 -7.61 -3.22 3.66
C GLU A 31 -7.29 -3.84 5.02
N LYS A 32 -6.67 -5.03 5.05
CA LYS A 32 -6.21 -5.65 6.31
C LYS A 32 -5.09 -4.82 6.94
N CYS A 33 -4.13 -4.35 6.15
CA CYS A 33 -3.06 -3.45 6.57
C CYS A 33 -3.63 -2.14 7.18
N ALA A 34 -4.57 -1.51 6.49
CA ALA A 34 -5.26 -0.30 6.96
C ALA A 34 -5.97 -0.52 8.30
N LYS A 35 -6.67 -1.65 8.46
CA LYS A 35 -7.32 -2.02 9.73
C LYS A 35 -6.30 -2.28 10.83
N ALA A 36 -5.18 -2.94 10.52
CA ALA A 36 -4.11 -3.23 11.47
C ALA A 36 -3.45 -1.94 12.00
N LEU A 37 -3.38 -0.88 11.20
CA LEU A 37 -2.84 0.42 11.63
C LEU A 37 -3.72 1.13 12.68
N LEU A 38 -5.03 0.87 12.66
CA LEU A 38 -6.01 1.54 13.54
C LEU A 38 -6.14 0.88 14.92
N VAL A 39 -5.66 -0.36 15.08
CA VAL A 39 -5.69 -1.08 16.34
C VAL A 39 -4.33 -0.97 17.04
N PRO A 40 -4.27 -1.01 18.38
CA PRO A 40 -3.02 -0.96 19.14
C PRO A 40 -2.22 -2.28 19.08
N ASP A 41 -2.26 -2.98 17.94
CA ASP A 41 -1.49 -4.18 17.63
C ASP A 41 -0.56 -3.89 16.44
N TYR A 42 0.53 -3.17 16.73
CA TYR A 42 1.50 -2.78 15.70
C TYR A 42 2.30 -3.96 15.16
N ASP A 43 2.33 -5.09 15.87
CA ASP A 43 2.94 -6.32 15.38
C ASP A 43 2.15 -6.88 14.21
N ALA A 44 0.81 -6.84 14.28
CA ALA A 44 -0.06 -7.21 13.15
C ALA A 44 0.14 -6.28 11.94
N PHE A 45 0.42 -4.99 12.16
CA PHE A 45 0.72 -4.04 11.08
C PHE A 45 2.06 -4.34 10.39
N ILE A 46 3.10 -4.67 11.15
CA ILE A 46 4.46 -4.90 10.60
C ILE A 46 4.50 -6.11 9.67
N VAL A 47 3.60 -7.09 9.80
CA VAL A 47 3.49 -8.23 8.87
C VAL A 47 3.20 -7.79 7.43
N PHE A 48 2.58 -6.62 7.27
CA PHE A 48 2.31 -5.99 5.98
C PHE A 48 3.44 -5.07 5.51
N SER A 49 4.52 -4.92 6.27
CA SER A 49 5.67 -4.09 5.90
C SER A 49 6.75 -4.93 5.21
N HIS A 50 7.33 -4.40 4.14
CA HIS A 50 8.42 -5.09 3.44
C HIS A 50 9.64 -5.25 4.35
N LYS A 51 10.29 -6.42 4.33
CA LYS A 51 11.43 -6.75 5.23
C LYS A 51 12.54 -5.70 5.18
N ARG A 52 12.89 -5.21 3.99
CA ARG A 52 13.89 -4.14 3.82
C ARG A 52 13.54 -2.84 4.55
N ILE A 53 12.26 -2.48 4.64
CA ILE A 53 11.79 -1.33 5.43
C ILE A 53 11.95 -1.61 6.92
N VAL A 54 11.50 -2.78 7.37
CA VAL A 54 11.62 -3.20 8.78
C VAL A 54 13.08 -3.21 9.23
N ASP A 55 13.97 -3.81 8.44
CA ASP A 55 15.40 -3.85 8.71
C ASP A 55 16.02 -2.45 8.69
N GLY A 56 15.64 -1.59 7.72
CA GLY A 56 16.09 -0.21 7.62
C GLY A 56 15.67 0.66 8.81
N MET A 57 14.55 0.34 9.47
CA MET A 57 14.12 0.97 10.72
C MET A 57 14.83 0.40 11.96
N GLY A 58 15.69 -0.62 11.79
CA GLY A 58 16.44 -1.30 12.84
C GLY A 58 15.74 -2.53 13.42
N GLY A 59 14.90 -3.18 12.61
CA GLY A 59 14.21 -4.43 12.95
C GLY A 59 12.81 -4.22 13.54
N LYS A 60 12.10 -5.35 13.72
CA LYS A 60 10.70 -5.37 14.18
C LYS A 60 10.51 -4.58 15.47
N GLU A 61 11.30 -4.86 16.50
CA GLU A 61 11.15 -4.24 17.83
C GLU A 61 11.26 -2.71 17.78
N LYS A 62 12.26 -2.21 17.05
CA LYS A 62 12.48 -0.77 16.91
C LYS A 62 11.37 -0.11 16.09
N MET A 63 10.88 -0.78 15.04
CA MET A 63 9.73 -0.31 14.27
C MET A 63 8.45 -0.28 15.14
N THR A 64 8.16 -1.33 15.90
CA THR A 64 7.03 -1.40 16.84
C THR A 64 7.10 -0.26 17.86
N ALA A 65 8.26 -0.06 18.49
CA ALA A 65 8.48 1.02 19.46
C ALA A 65 8.27 2.41 18.83
N THR A 66 8.81 2.61 17.62
CA THR A 66 8.66 3.88 16.87
C THR A 66 7.21 4.18 16.54
N LEU A 67 6.46 3.17 16.06
CA LEU A 67 5.04 3.31 15.74
C LEU A 67 4.22 3.64 16.99
N LYS A 68 4.46 2.91 18.09
CA LYS A 68 3.80 3.17 19.37
C LYS A 68 4.06 4.58 19.88
N GLN A 69 5.32 5.01 19.88
CA GLN A 69 5.70 6.36 20.31
C GLN A 69 5.04 7.42 19.42
N GLY A 70 5.02 7.24 18.10
CA GLY A 70 4.36 8.16 17.18
C GLY A 70 2.85 8.28 17.44
N MET A 71 2.17 7.16 17.70
CA MET A 71 0.75 7.14 18.03
C MET A 71 0.43 7.79 19.38
N GLU A 72 1.26 7.54 20.40
CA GLU A 72 1.16 8.20 21.70
C GLU A 72 1.39 9.71 21.59
N GLN A 73 2.36 10.14 20.79
CA GLN A 73 2.64 11.55 20.53
C GLN A 73 1.48 12.24 19.80
N MET A 74 0.88 11.59 18.78
CA MET A 74 -0.31 12.10 18.11
C MET A 74 -1.46 12.28 19.11
N LYS A 75 -1.73 11.25 19.93
CA LYS A 75 -2.76 11.31 20.95
C LYS A 75 -2.54 12.45 21.95
N ALA A 76 -1.29 12.67 22.37
CA ALA A 76 -0.94 13.77 23.28
C ALA A 76 -1.20 15.16 22.67
N GLN A 77 -1.19 15.28 21.35
CA GLN A 77 -1.50 16.51 20.62
C GLN A 77 -3.00 16.64 20.27
N GLY A 78 -3.85 15.73 20.76
CA GLY A 78 -5.26 15.69 20.41
C GLY A 78 -5.51 15.21 18.98
N VAL A 79 -4.54 14.52 18.38
CA VAL A 79 -4.63 13.94 17.04
C VAL A 79 -4.97 12.46 17.14
N ALA A 80 -5.93 12.00 16.34
CA ALA A 80 -6.29 10.58 16.24
C ALA A 80 -6.59 10.20 14.78
N ILE A 81 -6.15 9.03 14.35
CA ILE A 81 -6.55 8.49 13.04
C ILE A 81 -7.96 7.90 13.20
N GLU A 82 -8.96 8.53 12.59
CA GLU A 82 -10.35 8.07 12.65
C GLU A 82 -10.61 6.97 11.62
N LYS A 83 -10.01 7.10 10.43
CA LYS A 83 -10.26 6.19 9.32
C LYS A 83 -9.06 6.12 8.40
N VAL A 84 -8.80 4.91 7.91
CA VAL A 84 -7.92 4.65 6.77
C VAL A 84 -8.74 3.94 5.72
N THR A 85 -8.83 4.51 4.53
CA THR A 85 -9.50 3.88 3.39
C THR A 85 -8.51 3.66 2.27
N VAL A 86 -8.59 2.49 1.64
CA VAL A 86 -7.84 2.17 0.42
C VAL A 86 -8.79 2.25 -0.77
N GLY A 87 -8.30 2.77 -1.88
CA GLY A 87 -9.02 2.88 -3.15
C GLY A 87 -8.89 1.62 -4.00
N GLU A 88 -9.23 1.73 -5.28
CA GLU A 88 -8.95 0.67 -6.24
C GLU A 88 -7.46 0.66 -6.60
N PRO A 89 -6.83 -0.53 -6.63
CA PRO A 89 -5.54 -0.73 -7.25
C PRO A 89 -5.42 -0.12 -8.64
N GLY A 90 -4.26 0.49 -8.89
CA GLY A 90 -3.79 0.70 -10.26
C GLY A 90 -3.37 -0.61 -10.90
N LYS A 91 -2.78 -0.51 -12.10
CA LYS A 91 -2.23 -1.66 -12.81
C LYS A 91 -1.16 -2.37 -11.97
N VAL A 92 -1.25 -3.70 -11.88
CA VAL A 92 -0.19 -4.55 -11.35
C VAL A 92 0.79 -4.89 -12.47
N GLU A 93 2.08 -4.67 -12.21
CA GLU A 93 3.17 -4.89 -13.15
C GLU A 93 4.14 -5.94 -12.62
N LYS A 94 4.64 -6.80 -13.51
CA LYS A 94 5.69 -7.77 -13.16
C LYS A 94 7.05 -7.14 -13.42
N ILE A 95 7.82 -6.93 -12.36
CA ILE A 95 9.13 -6.25 -12.39
C ILE A 95 10.14 -7.14 -11.69
N ASP A 96 11.15 -7.61 -12.42
CA ASP A 96 12.27 -8.42 -11.90
C ASP A 96 11.83 -9.62 -11.02
N GLY A 97 10.69 -10.24 -11.37
CA GLY A 97 10.11 -11.37 -10.65
C GLY A 97 9.08 -11.00 -9.59
N TRP A 98 8.98 -9.73 -9.20
CA TRP A 98 7.95 -9.24 -8.28
C TRP A 98 6.70 -8.78 -9.01
N MET A 99 5.56 -8.85 -8.35
CA MET A 99 4.38 -8.08 -8.74
C MET A 99 4.34 -6.80 -7.93
N VAL A 100 4.15 -5.67 -8.62
CA VAL A 100 4.21 -4.34 -8.03
C VAL A 100 3.00 -3.54 -8.48
N GLY A 101 2.37 -2.81 -7.56
CA GLY A 101 1.20 -1.99 -7.86
C GLY A 101 1.08 -0.80 -6.92
N LEU A 102 0.29 0.20 -7.32
CA LEU A 102 -0.02 1.36 -6.50
C LEU A 102 -1.48 1.31 -6.07
N ILE A 103 -1.73 1.66 -4.80
CA ILE A 103 -3.08 1.71 -4.25
C ILE A 103 -3.27 3.09 -3.61
N PRO A 104 -4.26 3.88 -4.06
CA PRO A 104 -4.61 5.11 -3.38
C PRO A 104 -5.03 4.85 -1.93
N GLN A 105 -4.62 5.71 -1.02
CA GLN A 105 -4.97 5.65 0.39
C GLN A 105 -5.39 7.03 0.88
N THR A 106 -6.49 7.08 1.64
CA THR A 106 -6.96 8.28 2.33
C THR A 106 -6.94 8.05 3.84
N LEU A 107 -6.25 8.94 4.56
CA LEU A 107 -6.24 9.02 6.01
C LEU A 107 -7.15 10.15 6.44
N LEU A 108 -8.12 9.84 7.29
CA LEU A 108 -8.95 10.81 7.98
C LEU A 108 -8.47 10.89 9.42
N MET A 109 -7.98 12.07 9.82
CA MET A 109 -7.44 12.31 11.15
C MET A 109 -8.26 13.37 11.87
N LYS A 110 -8.74 13.07 13.08
CA LYS A 110 -9.24 14.11 13.98
C LYS A 110 -8.05 14.92 14.48
N VAL A 111 -8.17 16.23 14.44
CA VAL A 111 -7.18 17.17 14.98
C VAL A 111 -7.90 18.26 15.77
N PRO A 112 -7.21 19.04 16.62
CA PRO A 112 -7.83 20.20 17.24
C PRO A 112 -8.38 21.18 16.18
N GLY A 113 -9.68 21.48 16.28
CA GLY A 113 -10.38 22.41 15.37
C GLY A 113 -10.96 21.80 14.09
N GLY A 114 -10.94 20.47 13.93
CA GLY A 114 -11.60 19.83 12.80
C GLY A 114 -11.08 18.44 12.45
N THR A 115 -11.16 18.12 11.17
CA THR A 115 -10.73 16.85 10.59
C THR A 115 -9.81 17.13 9.41
N LEU A 116 -8.65 16.46 9.42
CA LEU A 116 -7.64 16.53 8.38
C LEU A 116 -7.75 15.30 7.48
N GLU A 117 -7.88 15.53 6.18
CA GLU A 117 -7.89 14.48 5.17
C GLU A 117 -6.55 14.49 4.41
N GLN A 118 -5.86 13.34 4.39
CA GLN A 118 -4.58 13.18 3.71
C GLN A 118 -4.67 12.04 2.69
N GLU A 119 -4.44 12.37 1.43
CA GLU A 119 -4.37 11.41 0.34
C GLU A 119 -2.92 11.07 -0.03
N SER A 120 -2.67 9.78 -0.25
CA SER A 120 -1.37 9.20 -0.53
C SER A 120 -1.53 7.92 -1.37
N HIS A 121 -0.42 7.24 -1.66
CA HIS A 121 -0.43 5.94 -2.31
C HIS A 121 0.42 4.96 -1.50
N LEU A 122 -0.05 3.72 -1.42
CA LEU A 122 0.74 2.57 -0.98
C LEU A 122 1.38 1.93 -2.20
N LEU A 123 2.68 1.68 -2.11
CA LEU A 123 3.38 0.79 -3.01
C LEU A 123 3.19 -0.64 -2.52
N GLY A 124 2.39 -1.42 -3.23
CA GLY A 124 2.21 -2.85 -3.01
C GLY A 124 3.30 -3.65 -3.71
N ILE A 125 3.89 -4.61 -3.01
CA ILE A 125 4.92 -5.53 -3.51
C ILE A 125 4.51 -6.95 -3.14
N SER A 126 4.57 -7.86 -4.09
CA SER A 126 4.44 -9.31 -3.87
C SER A 126 5.61 -10.03 -4.54
N GLU A 127 6.29 -10.86 -3.76
CA GLU A 127 7.41 -11.70 -4.20
C GLU A 127 6.98 -13.14 -4.55
N ASP A 128 5.71 -13.48 -4.31
CA ASP A 128 5.16 -14.84 -4.39
C ASP A 128 3.98 -14.97 -5.37
N GLU A 129 4.08 -14.21 -6.47
CA GLU A 129 3.10 -14.21 -7.58
C GLU A 129 1.69 -13.73 -7.17
N GLY A 130 1.62 -12.77 -6.25
CA GLY A 130 0.38 -12.11 -5.85
C GLY A 130 -0.39 -12.84 -4.75
N LYS A 131 0.19 -13.88 -4.14
CA LYS A 131 -0.43 -14.63 -3.03
C LYS A 131 -0.38 -13.83 -1.72
N LYS A 132 0.71 -13.11 -1.50
CA LYS A 132 0.90 -12.21 -0.37
C LYS A 132 1.49 -10.87 -0.84
N TRP A 133 0.95 -9.81 -0.29
CA TRP A 133 1.29 -8.43 -0.54
C TRP A 133 1.76 -7.75 0.75
N VAL A 134 2.84 -7.00 0.60
CA VAL A 134 3.33 -6.05 1.58
C VAL A 134 3.26 -4.65 0.99
N PHE A 135 3.16 -3.66 1.86
CA PHE A 135 2.93 -2.27 1.50
C PHE A 135 4.03 -1.40 2.06
N VAL A 136 4.42 -0.43 1.24
CA VAL A 136 5.31 0.65 1.64
C VAL A 136 4.54 1.95 1.44
N ASP A 137 4.33 2.70 2.52
CA ASP A 137 3.90 4.10 2.40
C ASP A 137 5.12 4.93 1.98
N ALA A 138 5.42 4.84 0.69
CA ALA A 138 6.56 5.46 0.05
C ALA A 138 6.47 6.99 0.02
N ALA A 139 5.29 7.54 0.35
CA ALA A 139 5.05 8.96 0.21
C ALA A 139 5.68 9.80 1.35
N GLY A 140 6.24 9.13 2.38
CA GLY A 140 7.14 9.72 3.37
C GLY A 140 8.63 9.43 3.15
N ILE A 141 8.98 8.66 2.11
CA ILE A 141 10.36 8.26 1.80
C ILE A 141 10.86 9.07 0.61
N PRO A 142 11.98 9.80 0.70
CA PRO A 142 12.57 10.48 -0.45
C PRO A 142 12.81 9.49 -1.61
N LYS A 143 12.51 9.91 -2.85
CA LYS A 143 12.65 9.05 -4.04
C LYS A 143 14.00 8.33 -4.11
N ALA A 144 15.10 9.06 -3.92
CA ALA A 144 16.45 8.48 -3.95
C ALA A 144 16.65 7.40 -2.88
N GLN A 145 16.06 7.56 -1.70
CA GLN A 145 16.11 6.54 -0.64
C GLN A 145 15.23 5.34 -1.00
N LEU A 146 14.05 5.56 -1.58
CA LEU A 146 13.19 4.47 -2.04
C LEU A 146 13.88 3.63 -3.13
N GLU A 147 14.56 4.28 -4.07
CA GLU A 147 15.34 3.62 -5.14
C GLU A 147 16.56 2.86 -4.58
N GLN A 148 17.17 3.33 -3.49
CA GLN A 148 18.23 2.59 -2.80
C GLN A 148 17.71 1.34 -2.08
N ILE A 149 16.52 1.41 -1.49
CA ILE A 149 15.89 0.29 -0.78
C ILE A 149 15.37 -0.76 -1.79
N PHE A 150 14.84 -0.29 -2.92
CA PHE A 150 14.24 -1.11 -3.96
C PHE A 150 14.83 -0.75 -5.35
N PRO A 151 16.09 -1.12 -5.61
CA PRO A 151 16.71 -0.87 -6.91
C PRO A 151 15.99 -1.57 -8.07
N GLU A 152 15.27 -2.66 -7.81
CA GLU A 152 14.52 -3.45 -8.80
C GLU A 152 13.37 -2.65 -9.44
N ILE A 153 12.76 -1.74 -8.67
CA ILE A 153 11.62 -0.92 -9.12
C ILE A 153 12.02 0.51 -9.50
N ALA A 154 13.28 0.88 -9.25
CA ALA A 154 13.80 2.22 -9.50
C ALA A 154 13.64 2.61 -10.98
N GLY A 155 13.03 3.77 -11.23
CA GLY A 155 12.72 4.25 -12.58
C GLY A 155 11.65 3.45 -13.35
N LYS A 156 11.08 2.39 -12.76
CA LYS A 156 10.02 1.57 -13.40
C LYS A 156 8.63 1.88 -12.86
N ILE A 157 8.53 2.31 -11.61
CA ILE A 157 7.28 2.76 -10.98
C ILE A 157 7.45 4.18 -10.47
N GLU A 158 6.55 5.07 -10.88
CA GLU A 158 6.46 6.42 -10.34
C GLU A 158 5.43 6.46 -9.22
N VAL A 159 5.91 6.61 -7.98
CA VAL A 159 5.04 6.79 -6.82
C VAL A 159 4.58 8.26 -6.76
N PRO A 160 3.28 8.56 -6.83
CA PRO A 160 2.80 9.93 -6.71
C PRO A 160 3.12 10.50 -5.33
N ALA A 161 3.53 11.77 -5.29
CA ALA A 161 3.72 12.50 -4.03
C ALA A 161 2.40 12.59 -3.23
N ARG A 162 2.49 12.69 -1.90
CA ARG A 162 1.31 12.97 -1.06
C ARG A 162 0.65 14.28 -1.51
N LYS A 163 -0.67 14.28 -1.57
CA LYS A 163 -1.41 15.54 -1.77
C LYS A 163 -1.29 16.40 -0.50
N LYS A 164 -1.43 17.71 -0.68
CA LYS A 164 -1.51 18.62 0.47
C LYS A 164 -2.73 18.22 1.32
N PRO A 165 -2.58 18.10 2.65
CA PRO A 165 -3.69 17.78 3.52
C PRO A 165 -4.82 18.82 3.39
N VAL A 166 -6.06 18.35 3.37
CA VAL A 166 -7.26 19.19 3.32
C VAL A 166 -7.88 19.24 4.71
N MET A 167 -7.96 20.43 5.29
CA MET A 167 -8.57 20.65 6.60
C MET A 167 -10.05 20.99 6.44
N LYS A 168 -10.92 20.19 7.04
CA LYS A 168 -12.35 20.48 7.23
C LYS A 168 -12.52 20.95 8.66
N LYS A 169 -12.87 22.22 8.86
CA LYS A 169 -13.12 22.78 10.19
C LYS A 169 -14.44 22.22 10.74
N ASP A 170 -14.50 22.04 12.05
CA ASP A 170 -15.77 21.73 12.72
C ASP A 170 -16.72 22.94 12.52
N GLU A 171 -17.94 22.71 12.03
CA GLU A 171 -18.93 23.77 11.90
C GLU A 171 -19.40 24.20 13.30
N GLY A 172 -19.05 25.42 13.72
CA GLY A 172 -19.54 26.05 14.95
C GLY A 172 -18.50 26.26 16.07
N SER A 173 -17.36 26.90 15.77
CA SER A 173 -16.52 27.57 16.79
C SER A 173 -17.00 29.00 17.03
#